data_AF-T0R4X0-F1
#
_entry.id   AF-T0R4X0-F1
#
_cell.length_a   1.000
_cell.length_b   1.000
_cell.length_c   1.000
_cell.angle_alpha   90.00
_cell.angle_beta   90.00
_cell.angle_gamma   90.00
#
_symmetry.space_group_name_H-M   'P 1'
#
loop_
_entity.id
_entity.type
_entity.pdbx_description
1 polymer ?
#
loop_
_entity_poly.entity_id
_entity_poly.type
_entity_poly.pdbx_seq_one_letter_code
_entity_poly.pdbx_strand_id
1 'polypeptide(L)'
;MTSWLSEPRWAHEALLALSSRDAPRLRAALRLPSATAHATVTQRPGGAPFDFAGEGFYDALAEKWASPLFKHAIDGDTLLHLALRQHDPVCARVLLDAGAALDTVNSAKETPVAILWAVHMEPTAPYAASYADLLQHAKPQLKQYQEANAARARDGLVAIYTRYAPDRLGKIELQLREFYGRELDLLSRVLEKYHTSS
;
A
#
# COMPACT_ATOMS: atom_id res chain seq x y z
N MET A 1 26.71 -0.06 37.79
CA MET A 1 25.30 0.08 37.37
C MET A 1 25.30 0.33 35.87
N THR A 2 25.33 -0.74 35.08
CA THR A 2 25.31 -0.67 33.63
C THR A 2 23.95 -0.12 33.20
N SER A 3 24.00 1.08 32.65
CA SER A 3 22.86 1.77 32.08
C SER A 3 22.40 1.01 30.83
N TRP A 4 21.40 0.15 30.99
CA TRP A 4 20.59 -0.41 29.90
C TRP A 4 19.72 0.70 29.30
N LEU A 5 20.34 1.83 28.93
CA LEU A 5 19.70 2.86 28.13
C LEU A 5 19.15 2.14 26.92
N SER A 6 17.84 1.99 26.94
CA SER A 6 16.98 1.36 25.96
C SER A 6 17.58 1.59 24.58
N GLU A 7 18.05 0.53 23.91
CA GLU A 7 18.46 0.66 22.52
C GLU A 7 17.38 1.45 21.78
N PRO A 8 17.74 2.47 20.98
CA PRO A 8 16.77 3.25 20.25
C PRO A 8 15.98 2.29 19.36
N ARG A 9 14.75 2.05 19.79
CA ARG A 9 13.73 1.26 19.13
C ARG A 9 13.55 1.78 17.71
N TRP A 10 14.04 1.04 16.73
CA TRP A 10 14.03 1.49 15.32
C TRP A 10 12.59 1.80 14.86
N ALA A 11 11.62 1.02 15.34
CA ALA A 11 10.22 1.16 15.03
C ALA A 11 9.66 2.48 15.59
N HIS A 12 10.03 2.85 16.81
CA HIS A 12 9.68 4.15 17.39
C HIS A 12 10.24 5.31 16.56
N GLU A 13 11.53 5.26 16.23
CA GLU A 13 12.21 6.30 15.45
C GLU A 13 11.64 6.43 14.04
N ALA A 14 11.33 5.30 13.38
CA ALA A 14 10.72 5.30 12.06
C ALA A 14 9.32 5.93 12.07
N LEU A 15 8.49 5.63 13.08
CA LEU A 15 7.15 6.19 13.18
C LEU A 15 7.18 7.69 13.55
N LEU A 16 8.10 8.11 14.43
CA LEU A 16 8.32 9.54 14.71
C LEU A 16 8.78 10.31 13.47
N ALA A 17 9.69 9.71 12.69
CA ALA A 17 10.16 10.28 11.44
C ALA A 17 9.01 10.44 10.42
N LEU A 18 8.13 9.43 10.30
CA LEU A 18 6.93 9.55 9.46
C LEU A 18 5.94 10.62 9.96
N SER A 19 5.69 10.68 11.27
CA SER A 19 4.79 11.68 11.87
C SER A 19 5.29 13.11 11.65
N SER A 20 6.62 13.30 11.67
CA SER A 20 7.28 14.59 11.41
C SER A 20 7.66 14.82 9.94
N ARG A 21 7.39 13.87 9.04
CA ARG A 21 7.79 13.90 7.62
C ARG A 21 9.30 14.09 7.40
N ASP A 22 10.11 13.52 8.30
CA ASP A 22 11.57 13.62 8.32
C ASP A 22 12.21 12.41 7.62
N ALA A 23 12.41 12.53 6.31
CA ALA A 23 13.03 11.50 5.49
C ALA A 23 14.48 11.15 5.90
N PRO A 24 15.37 12.10 6.24
CA PRO A 24 16.69 11.79 6.79
C PRO A 24 16.64 10.94 8.06
N ARG A 25 15.77 11.28 9.02
CA ARG A 25 15.60 10.52 10.26
C ARG A 25 15.05 9.13 9.99
N LEU A 26 14.09 9.01 9.09
CA LEU A 26 13.54 7.71 8.66
C LEU A 26 14.64 6.83 8.05
N ARG A 27 15.47 7.40 7.18
CA ARG A 27 16.61 6.70 6.57
C ARG A 27 17.62 6.23 7.62
N ALA A 28 17.87 7.02 8.66
CA ALA A 28 18.76 6.63 9.75
C ALA A 28 18.18 5.46 10.56
N ALA A 29 16.88 5.51 10.88
CA ALA A 29 16.19 4.45 11.61
C ALA A 29 16.22 3.10 10.85
N LEU A 30 16.04 3.13 9.53
CA LEU A 30 16.03 1.94 8.68
C LEU A 30 17.43 1.32 8.43
N ARG A 31 18.51 2.01 8.81
CA ARG A 31 19.88 1.46 8.73
C ARG A 31 20.26 0.59 9.93
N LEU A 32 19.44 0.59 10.99
CA LEU A 32 19.69 -0.23 12.16
C LEU A 32 19.56 -1.72 11.79
N PRO A 33 20.42 -2.62 12.31
CA PRO A 33 20.38 -4.04 11.96
C PRO A 33 19.05 -4.73 12.30
N SER A 34 18.34 -4.23 13.30
CA SER A 34 17.02 -4.72 13.72
C SER A 34 15.87 -4.18 12.86
N ALA A 35 16.13 -3.21 11.96
CA ALA A 35 15.08 -2.56 11.21
C ALA A 35 14.51 -3.43 10.09
N THR A 36 13.19 -3.47 9.99
CA THR A 36 12.49 -4.24 8.97
C THR A 36 11.49 -3.34 8.24
N ALA A 37 11.81 -2.91 7.02
CA ALA A 37 10.92 -2.09 6.20
C ALA A 37 9.58 -2.77 5.85
N HIS A 38 9.51 -4.10 6.03
CA HIS A 38 8.34 -4.95 5.80
C HIS A 38 7.45 -5.11 7.03
N ALA A 39 7.81 -4.52 8.18
CA ALA A 39 6.98 -4.62 9.37
C ALA A 39 5.59 -4.06 9.09
N THR A 40 4.61 -4.73 9.68
CA THR A 40 3.20 -4.35 9.60
C THR A 40 2.75 -3.80 10.93
N VAL A 41 1.76 -2.92 10.81
CA VAL A 41 0.97 -2.35 11.87
C VAL A 41 -0.13 -3.35 12.21
N THR A 42 -0.31 -3.67 13.48
CA THR A 42 -1.33 -4.63 13.92
C THR A 42 -2.24 -4.00 14.97
N GLN A 43 -3.55 -4.04 14.75
CA GLN A 43 -4.51 -3.52 15.71
C GLN A 43 -4.62 -4.45 16.93
N ARG A 44 -4.67 -3.86 18.13
CA ARG A 44 -4.82 -4.61 19.39
C ARG A 44 -6.07 -4.14 20.14
N PRO A 45 -6.87 -5.05 20.71
CA PRO A 45 -8.03 -4.67 21.51
C PRO A 45 -7.57 -3.98 22.82
N GLY A 46 -8.16 -2.82 23.16
CA GLY A 46 -7.97 -2.20 24.48
C GLY A 46 -7.44 -0.77 24.55
N GLY A 47 -7.24 -0.07 23.43
CA GLY A 47 -7.06 1.39 23.44
C GLY A 47 -5.63 1.88 23.71
N ALA A 48 -4.73 1.54 22.79
CA ALA A 48 -3.67 2.38 22.23
C ALA A 48 -3.22 1.60 20.98
N PRO A 49 -3.57 2.07 19.76
CA PRO A 49 -4.40 1.24 18.88
C PRO A 49 -3.60 0.32 17.95
N PHE A 50 -2.27 0.33 18.01
CA PHE A 50 -1.43 -0.34 17.02
C PHE A 50 -0.09 -0.81 17.61
N ASP A 51 0.23 -2.09 17.40
CA ASP A 51 1.56 -2.67 17.59
C ASP A 51 2.31 -2.63 16.26
N PHE A 52 3.58 -2.26 16.29
CA PHE A 52 4.43 -2.18 15.11
C PHE A 52 5.78 -2.83 15.41
N ALA A 53 6.15 -3.80 14.56
CA ALA A 53 7.33 -4.65 14.74
C ALA A 53 7.40 -5.41 16.08
N GLY A 54 6.27 -5.61 16.77
CA GLY A 54 6.22 -6.31 18.06
C GLY A 54 6.76 -5.50 19.24
N GLU A 55 7.06 -4.22 19.05
CA GLU A 55 7.61 -3.36 20.10
C GLU A 55 6.54 -2.74 21.01
N GLY A 56 5.27 -2.75 20.59
CA GLY A 56 4.11 -2.28 21.35
C GLY A 56 4.17 -0.80 21.75
N PHE A 57 3.28 0.02 21.18
CA PHE A 57 3.19 1.45 21.47
C PHE A 57 1.90 1.78 22.24
N TYR A 58 1.85 1.39 23.52
CA TYR A 58 0.61 1.38 24.31
C TYR A 58 0.50 2.49 25.37
N ASP A 59 1.50 3.37 25.48
CA ASP A 59 1.52 4.40 26.52
C ASP A 59 0.81 5.70 26.08
N ALA A 60 0.46 6.54 27.06
CA ALA A 60 -0.18 7.83 26.81
C ALA A 60 0.73 8.79 26.00
N LEU A 61 2.02 8.49 25.88
CA LEU A 61 2.96 9.24 25.06
C LEU A 61 2.82 8.86 23.59
N ALA A 62 2.71 7.56 23.28
CA ALA A 62 2.39 7.03 21.95
C ALA A 62 1.07 7.58 21.44
N GLU A 63 0.05 7.69 22.28
CA GLU A 63 -1.21 8.29 21.89
C GLU A 63 -1.02 9.73 21.33
N LYS A 64 -0.09 10.52 21.87
CA LYS A 64 0.10 11.91 21.41
C LYS A 64 0.78 11.99 20.04
N TRP A 65 1.86 11.24 19.80
CA TRP A 65 2.63 11.33 18.56
C TRP A 65 2.12 10.39 17.46
N ALA A 66 1.48 9.29 17.84
CA ALA A 66 1.06 8.22 16.92
C ALA A 66 -0.41 8.35 16.49
N SER A 67 -1.29 8.98 17.28
CA SER A 67 -2.71 9.12 16.90
C SER A 67 -2.93 9.82 15.55
N PRO A 68 -2.21 10.90 15.19
CA PRO A 68 -2.38 11.51 13.86
C PRO A 68 -1.98 10.56 12.72
N LEU A 69 -0.88 9.82 12.91
CA LEU A 69 -0.33 8.86 11.95
C LEU A 69 -1.31 7.69 11.72
N PHE A 70 -1.89 7.21 12.82
CA PHE A 70 -2.75 6.03 12.83
C PHE A 70 -4.23 6.31 12.62
N LYS A 71 -4.64 7.59 12.49
CA LYS A 71 -6.04 7.99 12.29
C LYS A 71 -6.73 7.25 11.14
N HIS A 72 -5.97 6.94 10.09
CA HIS A 72 -6.46 6.25 8.89
C HIS A 72 -5.73 4.92 8.64
N ALA A 73 -4.99 4.42 9.63
CA ALA A 73 -4.26 3.17 9.49
C ALA A 73 -5.21 1.98 9.53
N ILE A 74 -4.94 1.02 8.65
CA ILE A 74 -5.65 -0.25 8.57
C ILE A 74 -4.74 -1.32 9.15
N ASP A 75 -5.35 -2.28 9.84
CA ASP A 75 -4.64 -3.46 10.31
C ASP A 75 -3.90 -4.15 9.14
N GLY A 76 -2.63 -4.50 9.34
CA GLY A 76 -1.73 -5.00 8.31
C GLY A 76 -1.03 -3.92 7.47
N ASP A 77 -1.29 -2.64 7.68
CA ASP A 77 -0.57 -1.57 6.97
C ASP A 77 0.94 -1.64 7.23
N THR A 78 1.75 -1.53 6.19
CA THR A 78 3.22 -1.36 6.31
C THR A 78 3.57 0.13 6.48
N LEU A 79 4.83 0.45 6.81
CA LEU A 79 5.30 1.85 6.81
C LEU A 79 5.03 2.56 5.47
N LEU A 80 5.10 1.81 4.36
CA LEU A 80 4.82 2.37 3.04
C LEU A 80 3.34 2.70 2.86
N HIS A 81 2.42 1.86 3.37
CA HIS A 81 1.00 2.21 3.41
C HIS A 81 0.78 3.53 4.18
N LEU A 82 1.36 3.65 5.37
CA LEU A 82 1.22 4.85 6.21
C LEU A 82 1.76 6.11 5.52
N ALA A 83 2.92 6.04 4.90
CA ALA A 83 3.50 7.17 4.17
C ALA A 83 2.60 7.61 2.99
N LEU A 84 2.06 6.63 2.24
CA LEU A 84 1.18 6.91 1.10
C LEU A 84 -0.17 7.51 1.54
N ARG A 85 -0.77 7.02 2.63
CA ARG A 85 -2.03 7.56 3.18
C ARG A 85 -1.88 9.00 3.68
N GLN A 86 -0.69 9.39 4.14
CA GLN A 86 -0.40 10.75 4.58
C GLN A 86 0.00 11.69 3.43
N HIS A 87 0.05 11.18 2.20
CA HIS A 87 0.53 11.90 1.03
C HIS A 87 1.98 12.39 1.19
N ASP A 88 2.86 11.55 1.74
CA ASP A 88 4.29 11.84 1.88
C ASP A 88 5.14 10.99 0.91
N PRO A 89 5.32 11.47 -0.34
CA PRO A 89 6.09 10.74 -1.34
C PRO A 89 7.59 10.70 -1.02
N VAL A 90 8.12 11.61 -0.19
CA VAL A 90 9.54 11.68 0.14
C VAL A 90 9.90 10.56 1.11
N CYS A 91 9.13 10.38 2.19
CA CYS A 91 9.31 9.25 3.08
C CYS A 91 8.99 7.92 2.40
N ALA A 92 7.96 7.88 1.54
CA ALA A 92 7.65 6.70 0.74
C ALA A 92 8.83 6.29 -0.17
N ARG A 93 9.54 7.26 -0.76
CA ARG A 93 10.75 7.00 -1.55
C ARG A 93 11.87 6.38 -0.70
N VAL A 94 12.11 6.91 0.49
CA VAL A 94 13.11 6.34 1.43
C VAL A 94 12.76 4.90 1.80
N LEU A 95 11.48 4.59 2.00
CA LEU A 95 11.02 3.24 2.30
C LEU A 95 11.25 2.28 1.12
N LEU A 96 10.99 2.72 -0.11
CA LEU A 96 11.31 1.94 -1.30
C LEU A 96 12.81 1.71 -1.47
N ASP A 97 13.63 2.74 -1.27
CA ASP A 97 15.09 2.63 -1.31
C ASP A 97 15.60 1.64 -0.23
N ALA A 98 14.89 1.54 0.91
CA ALA A 98 15.17 0.59 1.98
C ALA A 98 14.59 -0.82 1.72
N GLY A 99 13.99 -1.05 0.56
CA GLY A 99 13.46 -2.35 0.14
C GLY A 99 12.08 -2.69 0.70
N ALA A 100 11.26 -1.70 1.08
CA ALA A 100 9.89 -1.98 1.50
C ALA A 100 9.08 -2.67 0.39
N ALA A 101 8.34 -3.72 0.76
CA ALA A 101 7.46 -4.44 -0.16
C ALA A 101 6.28 -3.58 -0.65
N LEU A 102 5.97 -3.76 -1.94
CA LEU A 102 4.91 -3.06 -2.66
C LEU A 102 3.65 -3.93 -2.86
N ASP A 103 3.75 -5.22 -2.58
CA ASP A 103 2.74 -6.26 -2.82
C ASP A 103 2.06 -6.76 -1.52
N THR A 104 2.52 -6.30 -0.36
CA THR A 104 1.96 -6.69 0.94
C THR A 104 0.51 -6.21 1.04
N VAL A 105 -0.39 -7.12 1.39
CA VAL A 105 -1.81 -6.82 1.57
C VAL A 105 -2.14 -6.51 3.01
N ASN A 106 -2.92 -5.46 3.25
CA ASN A 106 -3.52 -5.20 4.55
C ASN A 106 -4.87 -5.93 4.71
N SER A 107 -5.52 -5.75 5.86
CA SER A 107 -6.83 -6.34 6.15
C SER A 107 -7.97 -5.81 5.25
N ALA A 108 -7.77 -4.66 4.60
CA ALA A 108 -8.66 -4.15 3.55
C ALA A 108 -8.34 -4.70 2.14
N LYS A 109 -7.39 -5.63 2.02
CA LYS A 109 -6.88 -6.20 0.75
C LYS A 109 -6.21 -5.16 -0.16
N GLU A 110 -5.80 -4.02 0.39
CA GLU A 110 -5.05 -3.01 -0.34
C GLU A 110 -3.57 -3.34 -0.29
N THR A 111 -2.85 -3.03 -1.37
CA THR A 111 -1.39 -3.07 -1.42
C THR A 111 -0.83 -1.66 -1.59
N PRO A 112 0.43 -1.39 -1.19
CA PRO A 112 1.03 -0.07 -1.41
C PRO A 112 1.10 0.30 -2.88
N VAL A 113 1.35 -0.67 -3.78
CA VAL A 113 1.35 -0.43 -5.22
C VAL A 113 -0.04 -0.07 -5.74
N ALA A 114 -1.11 -0.62 -5.17
CA ALA A 114 -2.48 -0.25 -5.54
C ALA A 114 -2.78 1.21 -5.16
N ILE A 115 -2.34 1.67 -3.98
CA ILE A 115 -2.47 3.07 -3.56
C ILE A 115 -1.68 3.98 -4.50
N LEU A 116 -0.43 3.64 -4.81
CA LEU A 116 0.38 4.40 -5.79
C LEU A 116 -0.25 4.44 -7.18
N TRP A 117 -0.83 3.33 -7.62
CA TRP A 117 -1.54 3.24 -8.89
C TRP A 117 -2.76 4.17 -8.92
N ALA A 118 -3.54 4.25 -7.83
CA ALA A 118 -4.65 5.18 -7.72
C ALA A 118 -4.18 6.64 -7.86
N VAL A 119 -3.09 7.02 -7.19
CA VAL A 119 -2.48 8.36 -7.35
C VAL A 119 -2.02 8.61 -8.79
N HIS A 120 -1.45 7.60 -9.45
CA HIS A 120 -1.05 7.70 -10.85
C HIS A 120 -2.25 7.91 -11.81
N MET A 121 -3.39 7.29 -11.51
CA MET A 121 -4.63 7.42 -12.28
C MET A 121 -5.39 8.73 -12.01
N GLU A 122 -5.08 9.42 -10.91
CA GLU A 122 -5.68 10.71 -10.53
C GLU A 122 -4.66 11.87 -10.58
N PRO A 123 -4.13 12.21 -11.78
CA PRO A 123 -3.11 13.26 -11.90
C PRO A 123 -3.61 14.67 -11.55
N THR A 124 -4.92 14.86 -11.45
CA THR A 124 -5.56 16.12 -11.06
C THR A 124 -5.62 16.33 -9.55
N ALA A 125 -5.29 15.31 -8.75
CA ALA A 125 -5.29 15.45 -7.29
C ALA A 125 -4.24 16.48 -6.84
N PRO A 126 -4.52 17.28 -5.80
CA PRO A 126 -3.63 18.38 -5.38
C PRO A 126 -2.23 17.89 -4.95
N TYR A 127 -2.12 16.64 -4.50
CA TYR A 127 -0.86 16.02 -4.11
C TYR A 127 -0.13 15.31 -5.26
N ALA A 128 -0.77 15.08 -6.43
CA ALA A 128 -0.22 14.25 -7.50
C ALA A 128 1.12 14.78 -8.05
N ALA A 129 1.30 16.11 -8.11
CA ALA A 129 2.55 16.72 -8.57
C ALA A 129 3.76 16.31 -7.70
N SER A 130 3.55 16.12 -6.40
CA SER A 130 4.62 15.72 -5.46
C SER A 130 5.06 14.26 -5.64
N TYR A 131 4.25 13.44 -6.31
CA TYR A 131 4.52 12.02 -6.54
C TYR A 131 5.36 11.75 -7.80
N ALA A 132 5.66 12.76 -8.63
CA ALA A 132 6.31 12.58 -9.92
C ALA A 132 7.60 11.73 -9.85
N ASP A 133 8.51 12.06 -8.93
CA ASP A 133 9.77 11.33 -8.73
C ASP A 133 9.53 9.90 -8.20
N LEU A 134 8.63 9.74 -7.23
CA LEU A 134 8.26 8.43 -6.67
C LEU A 134 7.65 7.51 -7.73
N LEU A 135 6.73 8.02 -8.55
CA LEU A 135 6.10 7.28 -9.64
C LEU A 135 7.10 6.91 -10.73
N GLN A 136 8.07 7.79 -11.03
CA GLN A 136 9.14 7.47 -11.97
C GLN A 136 10.01 6.32 -11.45
N HIS A 137 10.31 6.31 -10.16
CA HIS A 137 11.10 5.25 -9.54
C HIS A 137 10.36 3.93 -9.41
N ALA A 138 9.07 3.98 -9.05
CA ALA A 138 8.20 2.81 -8.93
C ALA A 138 7.61 2.35 -10.29
N LYS A 139 7.98 2.99 -11.40
CA LYS A 139 7.45 2.72 -12.74
C LYS A 139 7.49 1.24 -13.16
N PRO A 140 8.60 0.49 -12.97
CA PRO A 140 8.60 -0.92 -13.35
C PRO A 140 7.63 -1.75 -12.52
N GLN A 141 7.49 -1.47 -11.21
CA GLN A 141 6.57 -2.17 -10.34
C GLN A 141 5.10 -1.83 -10.66
N LEU A 142 4.81 -0.57 -10.99
CA LEU A 142 3.48 -0.16 -11.45
C LEU A 142 3.08 -0.85 -12.77
N LYS A 143 4.03 -0.98 -13.71
CA LYS A 143 3.80 -1.70 -14.97
C LYS A 143 3.52 -3.18 -14.70
N GLN A 144 4.32 -3.83 -13.85
CA GLN A 144 4.11 -5.22 -13.47
C GLN A 144 2.75 -5.43 -12.78
N TYR A 145 2.36 -4.49 -11.90
CA TYR A 145 1.06 -4.52 -11.24
C TYR A 145 -0.10 -4.41 -12.23
N GLN A 146 -0.03 -3.47 -13.20
CA GLN A 146 -1.04 -3.33 -14.25
C GLN A 146 -1.14 -4.60 -15.12
N GLU A 147 0.00 -5.15 -15.55
CA GLU A 147 0.03 -6.38 -16.36
C GLU A 147 -0.57 -7.57 -15.61
N ALA A 148 -0.25 -7.73 -14.33
CA ALA A 148 -0.82 -8.77 -13.49
C ALA A 148 -2.34 -8.62 -13.33
N ASN A 149 -2.84 -7.39 -13.16
CA ASN A 149 -4.26 -7.11 -13.07
C ASN A 149 -4.99 -7.38 -14.39
N ALA A 150 -4.40 -6.96 -15.52
CA ALA A 150 -4.94 -7.24 -16.85
C ALA A 150 -5.00 -8.74 -17.13
N ALA A 151 -3.96 -9.51 -16.76
CA ALA A 151 -3.95 -10.97 -16.89
C ALA A 151 -5.06 -11.63 -16.05
N ARG A 152 -5.20 -11.23 -14.78
CA ARG A 152 -6.28 -11.73 -13.91
C ARG A 152 -7.67 -11.40 -14.45
N ALA A 153 -7.86 -10.18 -14.94
CA ALA A 153 -9.10 -9.75 -15.57
C ALA A 153 -9.40 -10.59 -16.83
N ARG A 154 -8.39 -10.79 -17.68
CA ARG A 154 -8.49 -11.63 -18.88
C ARG A 154 -8.94 -13.04 -18.54
N ASP A 155 -8.27 -13.71 -17.61
CA ASP A 155 -8.57 -15.09 -17.23
C ASP A 155 -10.00 -15.22 -16.69
N GLY A 156 -10.42 -14.26 -15.86
CA GLY A 156 -11.79 -14.20 -15.37
C GLY A 156 -12.83 -13.98 -16.48
N LEU A 157 -12.57 -13.06 -17.42
CA LEU A 157 -13.46 -12.81 -18.55
C LEU A 157 -13.56 -14.02 -19.49
N VAL A 158 -12.44 -14.69 -19.77
CA VAL A 158 -12.41 -15.94 -20.55
C VAL A 158 -13.27 -17.01 -19.88
N ALA A 159 -13.13 -17.19 -18.57
CA ALA A 159 -13.91 -18.19 -17.84
C ALA A 159 -15.42 -17.93 -17.92
N ILE A 160 -15.85 -16.67 -17.75
CA ILE A 160 -17.26 -16.29 -17.79
C ILE A 160 -17.81 -16.39 -19.22
N TYR A 161 -17.12 -15.81 -20.21
CA TYR A 161 -17.62 -15.78 -21.58
C TYR A 161 -17.62 -17.16 -22.23
N THR A 162 -16.66 -18.03 -21.93
CA THR A 162 -16.70 -19.44 -22.35
C THR A 162 -18.01 -20.12 -21.92
N ARG A 163 -18.50 -19.82 -20.72
CA ARG A 163 -19.70 -20.46 -20.15
C ARG A 163 -21.01 -19.81 -20.59
N TYR A 164 -21.05 -18.47 -20.66
CA TYR A 164 -22.31 -17.72 -20.78
C TYR A 164 -22.44 -16.88 -22.06
N ALA A 165 -21.35 -16.58 -22.77
CA ALA A 165 -21.36 -15.71 -23.96
C ALA A 165 -20.11 -15.91 -24.85
N PRO A 166 -19.96 -17.10 -25.50
CA PRO A 166 -18.73 -17.45 -26.22
C PRO A 166 -18.47 -16.55 -27.44
N ASP A 167 -19.52 -15.93 -27.99
CA ASP A 167 -19.44 -14.91 -29.06
C ASP A 167 -18.63 -13.67 -28.65
N ARG A 168 -18.45 -13.43 -27.35
CA ARG A 168 -17.72 -12.28 -26.81
C ARG A 168 -16.23 -12.52 -26.58
N LEU A 169 -15.75 -13.76 -26.71
CA LEU A 169 -14.34 -14.11 -26.48
C LEU A 169 -13.38 -13.28 -27.36
N GLY A 170 -13.75 -13.03 -28.62
CA GLY A 170 -12.95 -12.22 -29.55
C GLY A 170 -12.86 -10.73 -29.18
N LYS A 171 -13.69 -10.25 -28.24
CA LYS A 171 -13.72 -8.84 -27.81
C LYS A 171 -12.90 -8.56 -26.56
N ILE A 172 -12.41 -9.60 -25.86
CA ILE A 172 -11.72 -9.46 -24.57
C ILE A 172 -10.52 -8.52 -24.67
N GLU A 173 -9.66 -8.70 -25.67
CA GLU A 173 -8.48 -7.85 -25.86
C GLU A 173 -8.84 -6.39 -26.11
N LEU A 174 -9.93 -6.12 -26.84
CA LEU A 174 -10.42 -4.78 -27.06
C LEU A 174 -10.93 -4.17 -25.74
N GLN A 175 -11.71 -4.93 -24.98
CA GLN A 175 -12.25 -4.47 -23.69
C GLN A 175 -11.12 -4.20 -22.67
N LEU A 176 -10.10 -5.05 -22.59
CA LEU A 176 -8.97 -4.82 -21.70
C LEU A 176 -8.20 -3.55 -22.07
N ARG A 177 -8.07 -3.23 -23.36
CA ARG A 177 -7.47 -1.97 -23.83
C ARG A 177 -8.34 -0.75 -23.48
N GLU A 178 -9.65 -0.84 -23.69
CA GLU A 178 -10.60 0.25 -23.37
C GLU A 178 -10.68 0.52 -21.87
N PHE A 179 -10.49 -0.51 -21.05
CA PHE A 179 -10.51 -0.44 -19.59
C PHE A 179 -9.10 -0.44 -18.99
N TYR A 180 -8.09 0.07 -19.72
CA TYR A 180 -6.72 0.16 -19.21
C TYR A 180 -6.68 0.83 -17.82
N GLY A 181 -6.09 0.15 -16.85
CA GLY A 181 -6.01 0.57 -15.44
C GLY A 181 -7.27 0.34 -14.60
N ARG A 182 -8.36 -0.17 -15.20
CA ARG A 182 -9.65 -0.52 -14.57
C ARG A 182 -10.15 -1.91 -15.00
N GLU A 183 -9.22 -2.81 -15.33
CA GLU A 183 -9.53 -4.13 -15.88
C GLU A 183 -10.25 -5.01 -14.84
N LEU A 184 -9.90 -4.88 -13.55
CA LEU A 184 -10.58 -5.59 -12.47
C LEU A 184 -12.00 -5.06 -12.21
N ASP A 185 -12.26 -3.77 -12.44
CA ASP A 185 -13.62 -3.21 -12.36
C ASP A 185 -14.50 -3.76 -13.48
N LEU A 186 -13.96 -3.84 -14.70
CA LEU A 186 -14.62 -4.50 -15.83
C LEU A 186 -14.99 -5.94 -15.48
N LEU A 187 -14.03 -6.73 -14.97
CA LEU A 187 -14.27 -8.11 -14.57
C LEU A 187 -15.39 -8.19 -13.51
N SER A 188 -15.34 -7.34 -12.49
CA SER A 188 -16.33 -7.32 -11.41
C SER A 188 -17.74 -7.04 -11.93
N ARG A 189 -17.90 -6.05 -12.81
CA ARG A 189 -19.19 -5.74 -13.46
C ARG A 189 -19.71 -6.88 -14.33
N VAL A 190 -18.81 -7.58 -15.03
CA VAL A 190 -19.17 -8.75 -15.83
C VAL A 190 -19.60 -9.90 -14.91
N LEU A 191 -18.87 -10.18 -13.84
CA LEU A 191 -19.25 -11.18 -12.84
C LEU A 191 -20.65 -10.90 -12.28
N GLU A 192 -20.92 -9.67 -11.83
CA GLU A 192 -22.23 -9.27 -11.31
C GLU A 192 -23.36 -9.52 -12.32
N LYS A 193 -23.15 -9.15 -13.58
CA LYS A 193 -24.13 -9.33 -14.66
C LYS A 193 -24.48 -10.79 -14.92
N TYR A 194 -23.50 -11.68 -14.94
CA TYR A 194 -23.71 -13.09 -15.27
C TYR A 194 -24.01 -13.98 -14.05
N HIS A 195 -23.62 -13.56 -12.84
CA HIS A 195 -23.98 -14.24 -11.58
C HIS A 195 -25.42 -13.95 -11.15
N THR A 196 -25.96 -12.77 -11.45
CA THR A 196 -27.39 -12.46 -11.22
C THR A 196 -28.32 -13.10 -12.25
N SER A 197 -27.76 -13.68 -13.31
CA SER A 197 -28.50 -14.35 -14.40
C SER A 197 -28.49 -15.88 -14.29
N SER A 198 -27.98 -16.45 -13.19
CA SER A 198 -28.07 -17.88 -12.83
C SER A 198 -29.00 -18.06 -11.64
#